data_AF-A0AAE3G3Y9-F1
#
_entry.id   AF-A0AAE3G3Y9-F1
#
_cell.length_a   1.000
_cell.length_b   1.000
_cell.length_c   1.000
_cell.angle_alpha   90.00
_cell.angle_beta   90.00
_cell.angle_gamma   90.00
#
_symmetry.space_group_name_H-M   'P 1'
#
loop_
_entity.id
_entity.type
_entity.pdbx_description
1 polymer ?
#
loop_
_entity_poly.entity_id
_entity_poly.type
_entity_poly.pdbx_seq_one_letter_code
_entity_poly.pdbx_strand_id
1 'polypeptide(L)'
;MANEGTALEGVTSSAGALVVMRVPWFTADEHKAFQEWVSGRVGHGLASWIPAGYRCTQTEFPDIFVGVDPGLSGEGTDAEMPEHYWSAVVEAARAHGQGHNGHHIIVWIGPAE
;
A
#
# COMPACT_ATOMS: atom_id res chain seq x y z
N MET A 1 -3.56 15.06 7.68
CA MET A 1 -2.46 15.92 7.20
C MET A 1 -1.68 15.09 6.20
N ALA A 2 -1.64 15.49 4.94
CA ALA A 2 -0.84 14.80 3.92
C ALA A 2 0.64 15.01 4.26
N ASN A 3 1.40 13.92 4.43
CA ASN A 3 2.83 14.00 4.69
C ASN A 3 3.52 14.46 3.39
N GLU A 4 4.42 15.46 3.47
CA GLU A 4 5.00 16.22 2.34
C GLU A 4 5.89 15.40 1.37
N GLY A 5 5.80 14.07 1.35
CA GLY A 5 6.59 13.20 0.48
C GLY A 5 5.78 12.08 -0.21
N THR A 6 4.44 12.11 -0.14
CA THR A 6 3.62 11.08 -0.80
C THR A 6 3.23 11.50 -2.21
N ALA A 7 3.77 10.84 -3.23
CA ALA A 7 3.32 10.99 -4.61
C ALA A 7 2.30 9.88 -4.93
N LEU A 8 1.18 10.29 -5.53
CA LEU A 8 0.09 9.41 -5.94
C LEU A 8 -0.07 9.46 -7.45
N GLU A 9 -0.02 8.29 -8.10
CA GLU A 9 -0.30 8.14 -9.52
C GLU A 9 -1.36 7.05 -9.72
N GLY A 10 -2.36 7.28 -10.57
CA GLY A 10 -3.44 6.33 -10.82
C GLY A 10 -3.51 5.93 -12.29
N VAL A 11 -3.64 4.64 -12.57
CA VAL A 11 -3.97 4.10 -13.89
C VAL A 11 -5.24 3.27 -13.79
N THR A 12 -6.29 3.69 -14.51
CA THR A 12 -7.58 3.00 -14.55
C THR A 12 -7.81 2.35 -15.91
N SER A 13 -8.47 1.19 -15.90
CA SER A 13 -8.90 0.48 -17.12
C SER A 13 -10.29 -0.13 -16.91
N SER A 14 -10.95 -0.57 -17.98
CA SER A 14 -12.22 -1.30 -17.89
C SER A 14 -12.11 -2.65 -17.14
N ALA A 15 -10.89 -3.17 -16.97
CA ALA A 15 -10.60 -4.44 -16.29
C ALA A 15 -10.22 -4.28 -14.81
N GLY A 16 -10.01 -3.06 -14.32
CA GLY A 16 -9.58 -2.79 -12.94
C GLY A 16 -8.79 -1.49 -12.79
N ALA A 17 -8.44 -1.15 -11.55
CA ALA A 17 -7.68 0.04 -11.20
C ALA A 17 -6.39 -0.32 -10.44
N LEU A 18 -5.29 0.33 -10.81
CA LEU A 18 -4.02 0.32 -10.09
C LEU A 18 -3.73 1.73 -9.62
N VAL A 19 -3.53 1.88 -8.31
CA VAL A 19 -3.06 3.13 -7.69
C VAL A 19 -1.64 2.91 -7.17
N VAL A 20 -0.72 3.77 -7.59
CA VAL A 20 0.67 3.77 -7.13
C VAL A 20 0.82 4.82 -6.05
N MET A 21 1.33 4.41 -4.90
CA MET A 21 1.57 5.24 -3.74
C MET A 21 3.05 5.18 -3.36
N ARG A 22 3.77 6.27 -3.64
CA ARG A 22 5.19 6.43 -3.31
C ARG A 22 5.31 7.09 -1.95
N VAL A 23 5.97 6.45 -1.00
CA VAL A 23 5.95 6.84 0.42
C VAL A 23 7.31 6.71 1.10
N PRO A 24 7.64 7.57 2.07
CA PRO A 24 8.87 7.45 2.87
C PRO A 24 8.78 6.38 3.97
N TRP A 25 7.73 5.53 3.97
CA TRP A 25 7.44 4.59 5.07
C TRP A 25 8.52 3.53 5.29
N PHE A 26 9.27 3.21 4.25
CA PHE A 26 10.33 2.21 4.31
C PHE A 26 11.64 2.73 4.89
N THR A 27 11.86 4.05 4.85
CA THR A 27 13.14 4.67 5.23
C THR A 27 13.05 5.56 6.47
N ALA A 28 11.86 6.04 6.83
CA ALA A 28 11.73 6.97 7.93
C ALA A 28 11.66 6.24 9.29
N ASP A 29 12.47 6.72 10.25
CA ASP A 29 12.46 6.23 11.63
C ASP A 29 11.11 6.39 12.33
N GLU A 30 10.26 7.30 11.83
CA GLU A 30 8.89 7.52 12.31
C GLU A 30 7.92 6.41 11.87
N HIS A 31 8.31 5.57 10.90
CA HIS A 31 7.45 4.54 10.32
C HIS A 31 7.75 3.10 10.79
N LYS A 32 8.32 2.95 12.00
CA LYS A 32 8.64 1.64 12.61
C LYS A 32 7.46 0.67 12.65
N ALA A 33 6.26 1.16 12.98
CA ALA A 33 5.05 0.33 13.03
C ALA A 33 4.71 -0.31 11.66
N PHE A 34 4.97 0.40 10.56
CA PHE A 34 4.80 -0.18 9.22
C PHE A 34 5.87 -1.21 8.95
N GLN A 35 7.14 -0.89 9.21
CA GLN A 35 8.26 -1.81 9.01
C GLN A 35 8.10 -3.12 9.80
N GLU A 36 7.61 -3.03 11.04
CA GLU A 36 7.28 -4.18 11.89
C GLU A 36 6.13 -5.00 11.31
N TRP A 37 5.06 -4.35 10.85
CA TRP A 37 3.94 -5.02 10.19
C TRP A 37 4.40 -5.77 8.92
N VAL A 38 5.15 -5.11 8.03
CA VAL A 38 5.70 -5.74 6.81
C VAL A 38 6.55 -6.94 7.18
N SER A 39 7.50 -6.77 8.12
CA SER A 39 8.41 -7.85 8.52
C SER A 39 7.67 -9.06 9.11
N GLY A 40 6.53 -8.86 9.77
CA GLY A 40 5.69 -9.93 10.30
C GLY A 40 4.79 -10.64 9.27
N ARG A 41 4.53 -10.00 8.12
CA ARG A 41 3.59 -10.48 7.09
C ARG A 41 4.27 -11.07 5.87
N VAL A 42 5.51 -10.68 5.61
CA VAL A 42 6.31 -11.23 4.50
C VAL A 42 6.45 -12.75 4.64
N GLY A 43 6.12 -13.48 3.56
CA GLY A 43 6.07 -14.95 3.57
C GLY A 43 4.78 -15.54 4.16
N HIS A 44 3.86 -14.71 4.64
CA HIS A 44 2.60 -15.09 5.28
C HIS A 44 1.37 -14.49 4.58
N GLY A 45 1.39 -14.41 3.26
CA GLY A 45 0.25 -13.98 2.44
C GLY A 45 0.32 -12.53 1.94
N LEU A 46 1.29 -11.74 2.39
CA LEU A 46 1.54 -10.41 1.81
C LEU A 46 2.03 -10.54 0.36
N ALA A 47 1.35 -9.86 -0.56
CA ALA A 47 1.79 -9.76 -1.94
C ALA A 47 2.98 -8.79 -2.03
N SER A 48 4.18 -9.35 -1.95
CA SER A 48 5.44 -8.62 -1.99
C SER A 48 6.59 -9.48 -2.52
N TRP A 49 7.67 -8.85 -2.96
CA TRP A 49 8.88 -9.53 -3.46
C TRP A 49 9.93 -9.84 -2.39
N ILE A 50 9.58 -9.73 -1.11
CA ILE A 50 10.51 -10.05 -0.03
C ILE A 50 10.46 -11.55 0.32
N PRO A 51 11.62 -12.21 0.51
CA PRO A 51 11.68 -13.54 1.12
C PRO A 51 11.18 -13.56 2.57
N ALA A 52 10.52 -14.64 2.97
CA ALA A 52 10.12 -14.87 4.36
C ALA A 52 11.28 -14.65 5.36
N GLY A 53 11.03 -13.86 6.41
CA GLY A 53 12.01 -13.56 7.46
C GLY A 53 13.03 -12.46 7.15
N TYR A 54 12.96 -11.83 5.98
CA TYR A 54 13.81 -10.68 5.65
C TYR A 54 13.23 -9.38 6.22
N ARG A 55 14.12 -8.49 6.68
CA ARG A 55 13.75 -7.18 7.21
C ARG A 55 13.99 -6.11 6.14
N CYS A 56 13.05 -5.19 5.96
CA CYS A 56 13.26 -4.03 5.11
C CYS A 56 14.50 -3.27 5.62
N THR A 57 15.55 -3.22 4.82
CA THR A 57 16.75 -2.42 5.11
C THR A 57 16.72 -1.16 4.26
N GLN A 58 17.51 -0.14 4.64
CA GLN A 58 17.54 1.14 3.93
C GLN A 58 18.01 1.07 2.47
N THR A 59 18.47 -0.09 2.00
CA THR A 59 19.03 -0.26 0.65
C THR A 59 18.16 -1.08 -0.30
N GLU A 60 17.14 -1.78 0.22
CA GLU A 60 16.22 -2.59 -0.58
C GLU A 60 14.79 -2.40 -0.07
N PHE A 61 13.95 -1.81 -0.91
CA PHE A 61 12.55 -1.55 -0.58
C PHE A 61 11.66 -2.53 -1.33
N PRO A 62 10.71 -3.15 -0.64
CA PRO A 62 9.74 -3.96 -1.31
C PRO A 62 8.67 -3.11 -1.96
N ASP A 63 8.23 -3.60 -3.11
CA ASP A 63 6.90 -3.30 -3.57
C ASP A 63 5.92 -4.15 -2.76
N ILE A 64 4.88 -3.49 -2.23
CA ILE A 64 3.78 -4.12 -1.51
C ILE A 64 2.50 -3.85 -2.27
N PHE A 65 1.73 -4.89 -2.55
CA PHE A 65 0.39 -4.74 -3.09
C PHE A 65 -0.66 -5.09 -2.07
N VAL A 66 -1.67 -4.24 -1.99
CA VAL A 66 -2.86 -4.48 -1.20
C VAL A 66 -4.09 -4.28 -2.08
N GLY A 67 -5.14 -5.05 -1.83
CA GLY A 67 -6.43 -4.90 -2.48
C GLY A 67 -7.36 -4.07 -1.61
N VAL A 68 -8.02 -3.08 -2.20
CA VAL A 68 -9.09 -2.30 -1.56
C VAL A 68 -10.43 -2.71 -2.18
N ASP A 69 -11.44 -2.92 -1.32
CA ASP A 69 -12.80 -3.24 -1.73
C ASP A 69 -13.39 -2.10 -2.60
N PRO A 70 -14.09 -2.42 -3.70
CA PRO A 70 -14.69 -1.43 -4.59
C PRO A 70 -15.75 -0.53 -3.94
N GLY A 71 -16.34 -0.95 -2.83
CA GLY A 71 -17.22 -0.12 -2.01
C GLY A 71 -16.48 1.01 -1.29
N LEU A 72 -15.14 0.98 -1.25
CA LEU A 72 -14.28 1.99 -0.61
C LEU A 72 -14.67 2.26 0.86
N SER A 73 -15.25 1.25 1.52
CA SER A 73 -15.74 1.28 2.90
C SER A 73 -14.62 1.23 3.95
N GLY A 74 -13.39 0.94 3.52
CA GLY A 74 -12.27 0.64 4.39
C GLY A 74 -11.99 -0.86 4.53
N GLU A 75 -12.61 -1.71 3.71
CA GLU A 75 -12.30 -3.14 3.63
C GLU A 75 -11.26 -3.45 2.54
N GLY A 76 -10.51 -4.53 2.72
CA GLY A 76 -9.44 -4.93 1.80
C GLY A 76 -8.62 -6.12 2.29
N THR A 77 -7.62 -6.53 1.50
CA THR A 77 -6.81 -7.74 1.76
C THR A 77 -5.91 -7.65 2.97
N ASP A 78 -5.51 -6.44 3.34
CA ASP A 78 -4.51 -6.15 4.36
C ASP A 78 -4.98 -5.02 5.30
N ALA A 79 -6.29 -4.97 5.55
CA ALA A 79 -6.93 -3.98 6.41
C ALA A 79 -6.48 -4.06 7.88
N GLU A 80 -5.78 -5.14 8.27
CA GLU A 80 -5.12 -5.26 9.56
C GLU A 80 -3.76 -4.54 9.66
N MET A 81 -3.29 -3.89 8.59
CA MET A 81 -2.15 -2.97 8.71
C MET A 81 -2.48 -1.83 9.70
N PRO A 82 -1.47 -1.16 10.30
CA PRO A 82 -1.76 -0.11 11.27
C PRO A 82 -2.66 0.99 10.66
N GLU A 83 -3.65 1.42 11.44
CA GLU A 83 -4.83 2.16 10.97
C GLU A 83 -4.50 3.38 10.11
N HIS A 84 -3.47 4.15 10.46
CA HIS A 84 -3.11 5.36 9.72
C HIS A 84 -2.50 5.05 8.34
N TYR A 85 -1.80 3.92 8.17
CA TYR A 85 -1.32 3.48 6.85
C TYR A 85 -2.48 2.95 6.01
N TRP A 86 -3.38 2.16 6.61
CA TRP A 86 -4.55 1.64 5.90
C TRP A 86 -5.46 2.77 5.42
N SER A 87 -5.70 3.75 6.29
CA SER A 87 -6.45 4.95 5.93
C SER A 87 -5.83 5.67 4.74
N ALA A 88 -4.49 5.80 4.70
CA ALA A 88 -3.81 6.41 3.56
C ALA A 88 -3.97 5.61 2.26
N VAL A 89 -3.91 4.26 2.33
CA VAL A 89 -4.19 3.37 1.19
C VAL A 89 -5.61 3.58 0.67
N VAL A 90 -6.60 3.57 1.56
CA VAL A 90 -8.02 3.73 1.20
C VAL A 90 -8.27 5.10 0.61
N GLU A 91 -7.68 6.15 1.17
CA GLU A 91 -7.79 7.51 0.61
C GLU A 91 -7.13 7.63 -0.78
N ALA A 92 -5.98 6.99 -1.00
CA ALA A 92 -5.37 6.93 -2.33
C ALA A 92 -6.27 6.20 -3.34
N ALA A 93 -6.88 5.08 -2.93
CA ALA A 93 -7.86 4.36 -3.73
C ALA A 93 -9.13 5.18 -4.02
N ARG A 94 -9.62 5.96 -3.04
CA ARG A 94 -10.74 6.89 -3.23
C ARG A 94 -10.41 8.02 -4.20
N ALA A 95 -9.20 8.54 -4.14
CA ALA A 95 -8.79 9.66 -4.99
C ALA A 95 -8.54 9.23 -6.44
N HIS A 96 -8.00 8.03 -6.66
CA HIS A 96 -7.45 7.63 -7.96
C HIS A 96 -8.00 6.33 -8.53
N GLY A 97 -8.75 5.57 -7.73
CA GLY A 97 -9.21 4.24 -8.10
C GLY A 97 -10.64 4.19 -8.64
N GLN A 98 -11.44 5.25 -8.55
CA GLN A 98 -12.89 5.24 -8.86
C GLN A 98 -13.24 4.87 -10.31
N GLY A 99 -14.50 4.46 -10.55
CA GLY A 99 -15.05 4.23 -11.89
C GLY A 99 -14.84 2.84 -12.48
N HIS A 100 -14.55 1.86 -11.63
CA HIS A 100 -14.29 0.47 -11.98
C HIS A 100 -15.52 -0.42 -11.67
N ASN A 101 -15.72 -1.47 -12.47
CA ASN A 101 -16.93 -2.30 -12.52
C ASN A 101 -17.11 -3.25 -11.30
N GLY A 102 -16.92 -2.76 -10.08
CA GLY A 102 -16.97 -3.59 -8.87
C GLY A 102 -15.76 -4.53 -8.71
N HIS A 103 -14.67 -4.26 -9.42
CA HIS A 103 -13.40 -4.98 -9.24
C HIS A 103 -12.61 -4.39 -8.07
N HIS A 104 -11.84 -5.21 -7.36
CA HIS A 104 -10.92 -4.69 -6.34
C HIS A 104 -9.90 -3.73 -6.96
N ILE A 105 -9.55 -2.68 -6.23
CA ILE A 105 -8.49 -1.74 -6.61
C ILE A 105 -7.19 -2.27 -6.04
N ILE A 106 -6.16 -2.40 -6.86
CA ILE A 106 -4.82 -2.74 -6.37
C ILE A 106 -4.10 -1.44 -6.04
N VAL A 107 -3.57 -1.35 -4.82
CA VAL A 107 -2.68 -0.25 -4.42
C VAL A 107 -1.27 -0.81 -4.33
N TRP A 108 -0.38 -0.29 -5.17
CA TRP A 108 1.05 -0.54 -5.12
C TRP A 108 1.71 0.50 -4.22
N ILE A 109 2.20 0.06 -3.08
CA ILE A 109 2.96 0.86 -2.13
C ILE A 109 4.45 0.65 -2.42
N GLY A 110 5.16 1.72 -2.73
CA GLY A 110 6.61 1.70 -2.96
C GLY A 110 7.32 2.88 -2.30
N PRO A 111 8.66 2.89 -2.25
CA PRO A 111 9.42 3.99 -1.66
C PRO A 111 9.17 5.32 -2.42
N ALA A 112 9.25 6.44 -1.69
CA ALA A 112 9.43 7.76 -2.29
C ALA A 112 10.81 7.80 -2.99
N GLU A 113 10.88 8.41 -4.18
CA GLU A 113 12.13 8.57 -4.95
C GLU A 113 13.25 9.23 -4.14
#